data_AF-A0A3B9FFV8-F1
#
_entry.id   AF-A0A3B9FFV8-F1
#
_cell.length_a   1.000
_cell.length_b   1.000
_cell.length_c   1.000
_cell.angle_alpha   90.00
_cell.angle_beta   90.00
_cell.angle_gamma   90.00
#
_symmetry.space_group_name_H-M   'P 1'
#
loop_
_entity.id
_entity.type
_entity.pdbx_description
1 polymer ?
#
loop_
_entity_poly.entity_id
_entity_poly.type
_entity_poly.pdbx_seq_one_letter_code
_entity_poly.pdbx_strand_id
1 'polypeptide(L)'
;ENIRAQGFGLICDGVYASGVPVLDLETAPDKSREIISSHLYKIALEHPNNAVVLGCAGMTNIWHKLQPDHQITLIDPVAAAAKLIPVLV
;
A
#
# COMPACT_ATOMS: atom_id res chain seq x y z
N GLU A 1 0.79 -5.74 -15.65
CA GLU A 1 1.97 -5.90 -16.52
C GLU A 1 3.28 -5.71 -15.76
N ASN A 2 3.54 -4.53 -15.17
CA ASN A 2 4.78 -4.22 -14.43
C ASN A 2 5.19 -5.26 -13.37
N ILE A 3 4.26 -5.71 -12.51
CA ILE A 3 4.54 -6.71 -11.46
C ILE A 3 5.10 -8.01 -12.06
N ARG A 4 4.54 -8.45 -13.20
CA ARG A 4 5.00 -9.65 -13.90
C ARG A 4 6.35 -9.42 -14.57
N ALA A 5 6.55 -8.26 -15.21
CA ALA A 5 7.82 -7.89 -15.84
C ALA A 5 8.98 -7.83 -14.84
N GLN A 6 8.70 -7.49 -13.57
CA GLN A 6 9.67 -7.48 -12.47
C GLN A 6 9.84 -8.85 -11.79
N GLY A 7 9.20 -9.91 -12.28
CA GLY A 7 9.35 -11.27 -11.77
C GLY A 7 8.47 -11.61 -10.55
N PHE A 8 7.63 -10.70 -10.07
CA PHE A 8 6.80 -10.91 -8.87
C PHE A 8 5.41 -11.47 -9.15
N GLY A 9 5.12 -11.85 -10.40
CA GLY A 9 3.80 -12.30 -10.84
C GLY A 9 3.28 -13.55 -10.12
N LEU A 10 4.16 -14.41 -9.60
CA LEU A 10 3.79 -15.64 -8.90
C LEU A 10 3.56 -15.44 -7.38
N ILE A 11 4.02 -14.32 -6.82
CA ILE A 11 3.94 -14.03 -5.38
C ILE A 11 2.99 -12.86 -5.06
N CYS A 12 2.40 -12.25 -6.09
CA CYS A 12 1.43 -11.17 -5.93
C CYS A 12 0.03 -11.75 -6.09
N ASP A 13 -0.66 -11.95 -4.97
CA ASP A 13 -1.99 -12.57 -4.94
C ASP A 13 -3.10 -11.68 -5.54
N GLY A 14 -2.89 -10.36 -5.60
CA GLY A 14 -3.87 -9.46 -6.18
C GLY A 14 -3.45 -8.00 -6.22
N VAL A 15 -4.18 -7.21 -7.02
CA VAL A 15 -4.07 -5.75 -7.08
C VAL A 15 -5.46 -5.17 -6.90
N TYR A 16 -5.61 -4.34 -5.88
CA TYR A 16 -6.91 -3.81 -5.46
C TYR A 16 -6.93 -2.30 -5.61
N ALA A 17 -7.86 -1.78 -6.40
CA ALA A 17 -8.09 -0.34 -6.51
C ALA A 17 -8.90 0.13 -5.29
N SER A 18 -8.40 1.13 -4.56
CA SER A 18 -9.11 1.72 -3.42
C SER A 18 -10.30 2.61 -3.85
N GLY A 19 -10.35 2.99 -5.13
CA GLY A 19 -11.34 3.95 -5.67
C GLY A 19 -11.13 5.40 -5.22
N VAL A 20 -10.07 5.69 -4.46
CA VAL A 20 -9.73 7.04 -4.00
C VAL A 20 -9.04 7.81 -5.13
N PRO A 21 -9.53 9.01 -5.51
CA PRO A 21 -8.82 9.88 -6.44
C PRO A 21 -7.43 10.26 -5.89
N VAL A 22 -6.40 10.25 -6.75
CA VAL A 22 -5.01 10.46 -6.28
C VAL A 22 -4.84 11.80 -5.56
N LEU A 23 -5.46 12.88 -6.07
CA LEU A 23 -5.37 14.20 -5.45
C LEU A 23 -6.08 14.27 -4.08
N ASP A 24 -7.06 13.42 -3.83
CA ASP A 24 -7.78 13.36 -2.55
C ASP A 24 -6.88 12.82 -1.42
N LEU A 25 -5.75 12.17 -1.74
CA LEU A 25 -4.74 11.79 -0.75
C LEU A 25 -4.07 13.01 -0.10
N GLU A 26 -4.11 14.16 -0.77
CA GLU A 26 -3.57 15.43 -0.26
C GLU A 26 -4.67 16.39 0.19
N THR A 27 -5.76 16.50 -0.58
CA THR A 27 -6.83 17.47 -0.32
C THR A 27 -7.86 16.97 0.70
N ALA A 28 -8.02 15.66 0.85
CA ALA A 28 -8.96 15.02 1.78
C ALA A 28 -8.34 13.77 2.45
N PRO A 29 -7.18 13.89 3.12
CA PRO A 29 -6.38 12.75 3.56
C PRO A 29 -7.11 11.84 4.55
N ASP A 30 -7.92 12.38 5.45
CA ASP A 30 -8.62 11.57 6.46
C ASP A 30 -9.76 10.75 5.83
N LYS A 31 -10.52 11.33 4.89
CA LYS A 31 -11.55 10.60 4.12
C LYS A 31 -10.91 9.51 3.25
N SER A 32 -9.81 9.85 2.58
CA SER A 32 -9.04 8.89 1.79
C SER A 32 -8.51 7.73 2.64
N ARG A 33 -8.00 8.04 3.84
CA ARG A 33 -7.54 7.05 4.82
C ARG A 33 -8.66 6.10 5.24
N GLU A 34 -9.85 6.59 5.54
CA GLU A 34 -11.00 5.75 5.92
C GLU A 34 -11.39 4.77 4.82
N ILE A 35 -11.48 5.26 3.57
CA ILE A 35 -11.80 4.41 2.42
C ILE A 35 -10.73 3.33 2.24
N ILE A 36 -9.45 3.70 2.29
CA ILE A 36 -8.33 2.75 2.16
C ILE A 36 -8.32 1.75 3.31
N SER A 37 -8.51 2.20 4.54
CA SER A 37 -8.57 1.34 5.74
C SER A 37 -9.67 0.28 5.63
N SER A 38 -10.85 0.66 5.10
CA SER A 38 -11.93 -0.31 4.86
C SER A 38 -11.56 -1.41 3.86
N HIS A 39 -10.74 -1.09 2.84
CA HIS A 39 -10.23 -2.09 1.89
C HIS A 39 -9.17 -2.98 2.54
N LEU A 40 -8.25 -2.38 3.30
CA LEU A 40 -7.19 -3.11 4.01
C LEU A 40 -7.77 -4.10 5.02
N TYR A 41 -8.88 -3.76 5.69
CA TYR A 41 -9.56 -4.68 6.59
C TYR A 41 -10.10 -5.92 5.86
N LYS A 42 -10.72 -5.73 4.68
CA LYS A 42 -11.20 -6.85 3.85
C LYS A 42 -10.04 -7.72 3.37
N ILE A 43 -8.98 -7.09 2.87
CA ILE A 43 -7.77 -7.81 2.41
C ILE A 43 -7.14 -8.60 3.56
N ALA A 44 -7.07 -8.03 4.77
CA ALA A 44 -6.55 -8.72 5.94
C ALA A 44 -7.37 -9.95 6.35
N LEU A 45 -8.70 -9.92 6.14
CA LEU A 45 -9.56 -11.06 6.40
C LEU A 45 -9.40 -12.17 5.34
N GLU A 46 -9.30 -11.79 4.07
CA GLU A 46 -9.16 -12.73 2.96
C GLU A 46 -7.74 -13.32 2.88
N HIS A 47 -6.73 -12.53 3.24
CA HIS A 47 -5.31 -12.84 3.10
C HIS A 47 -4.50 -12.44 4.35
N PRO A 48 -4.73 -13.10 5.51
CA PRO A 48 -4.16 -12.68 6.79
C PRO A 48 -2.63 -12.77 6.90
N ASN A 49 -2.00 -13.60 6.05
CA ASN A 49 -0.54 -13.79 6.05
C ASN A 49 0.19 -12.90 5.04
N ASN A 50 -0.54 -12.07 4.30
CA ASN A 50 0.04 -11.26 3.24
C ASN A 50 0.47 -9.89 3.76
N ALA A 51 1.56 -9.38 3.19
CA ALA A 51 1.85 -7.96 3.23
C ALA A 51 1.07 -7.23 2.14
N VAL A 52 0.72 -5.96 2.37
CA VAL A 52 0.10 -5.09 1.38
C VAL A 52 1.06 -3.96 1.03
N VAL A 53 1.39 -3.83 -0.24
CA VAL A 53 2.15 -2.68 -0.76
C VAL A 53 1.17 -1.57 -1.14
N LEU A 54 1.40 -0.35 -0.64
CA LEU A 54 0.58 0.79 -1.03
C LEU A 54 0.77 1.10 -2.52
N GLY A 55 -0.33 1.24 -3.26
CA GLY A 55 -0.31 1.31 -4.73
C GLY A 55 -0.05 2.70 -5.31
N CYS A 56 0.00 3.75 -4.49
CA CYS A 56 0.21 5.13 -4.94
C CYS A 56 1.19 5.84 -3.99
N ALA A 57 2.15 6.59 -4.54
CA ALA A 57 3.12 7.36 -3.76
C ALA A 57 2.46 8.38 -2.82
N GLY A 58 1.31 8.95 -3.20
CA GLY A 58 0.56 9.85 -2.31
C GLY A 58 0.08 9.19 -1.01
N MET A 59 -0.02 7.86 -0.97
CA MET A 59 -0.43 7.14 0.24
C MET A 59 0.67 7.12 1.33
N THR A 60 1.93 7.45 0.99
CA THR A 60 3.01 7.66 1.98
C THR A 60 2.60 8.70 3.03
N ASN A 61 1.86 9.74 2.63
CA ASN A 61 1.39 10.80 3.52
C ASN A 61 0.49 10.29 4.64
N ILE A 62 -0.25 9.20 4.42
CA ILE A 62 -1.22 8.64 5.37
C ILE A 62 -0.76 7.29 5.96
N TRP A 63 0.38 6.74 5.54
CA TRP A 63 0.88 5.43 6.00
C TRP A 63 1.00 5.35 7.52
N HIS A 64 1.56 6.40 8.16
CA HIS A 64 1.75 6.45 9.61
C HIS A 64 0.44 6.43 10.41
N LYS A 65 -0.68 6.84 9.80
CA LYS A 65 -2.02 6.77 10.38
C LYS A 65 -2.79 5.49 9.99
N LEU A 66 -2.26 4.71 9.05
CA LEU A 66 -2.88 3.47 8.57
C LEU A 66 -2.31 2.25 9.28
N GLN A 67 -0.98 2.09 9.30
CA GLN A 67 -0.34 0.90 9.86
C GLN A 67 -0.77 0.56 11.29
N PRO A 68 -0.92 1.51 12.24
CA PRO A 68 -1.35 1.19 13.60
C PRO A 68 -2.73 0.55 13.69
N ASP A 69 -3.61 0.81 12.72
CA ASP A 69 -5.00 0.32 12.72
C ASP A 69 -5.13 -1.08 12.09
N HIS A 70 -4.04 -1.63 11.53
CA HIS A 70 -4.04 -2.89 10.78
C HIS A 70 -2.97 -3.85 11.28
N GLN A 71 -3.34 -5.12 11.46
CA GLN A 71 -2.41 -6.18 11.88
C GLN A 71 -1.53 -6.69 10.74
N ILE A 72 -1.96 -6.52 9.48
CA ILE A 72 -1.16 -6.85 8.31
C ILE A 72 -0.02 -5.85 8.13
N THR A 73 1.09 -6.32 7.54
CA THR A 73 2.23 -5.45 7.23
C THR A 73 1.90 -4.59 6.02
N LEU A 74 1.87 -3.27 6.19
CA LEU A 74 1.74 -2.32 5.10
C LEU A 74 3.13 -1.81 4.71
N ILE A 75 3.46 -1.93 3.43
CA ILE A 75 4.72 -1.47 2.86
C ILE A 75 4.47 -0.15 2.14
N ASP A 76 5.11 0.92 2.62
CA ASP A 76 5.26 2.15 1.86
C ASP A 76 6.36 1.96 0.79
N PRO A 77 6.01 1.93 -0.50
CA PRO A 77 6.98 1.68 -1.57
C PRO A 77 8.03 2.80 -1.68
N VAL A 78 7.70 4.05 -1.31
CA VAL A 78 8.62 5.19 -1.42
C VAL A 78 9.72 5.08 -0.37
N ALA A 79 9.33 4.89 0.90
CA ALA A 79 10.28 4.68 1.98
C ALA A 79 11.10 3.39 1.79
N ALA A 80 10.48 2.31 1.30
CA ALA A 80 11.18 1.05 1.02
C ALA A 80 12.26 1.24 -0.06
N ALA A 81 11.92 1.90 -1.18
CA ALA A 81 12.87 2.19 -2.24
C ALA A 81 14.04 3.05 -1.71
N ALA A 82 13.76 4.13 -0.98
CA ALA A 82 14.80 5.00 -0.42
C ALA A 82 15.78 4.26 0.51
N LYS A 83 15.29 3.30 1.30
CA LYS A 83 16.12 2.47 2.19
C LYS A 83 16.99 1.45 1.44
N LEU A 84 16.56 1.00 0.27
CA LEU A 84 17.33 0.06 -0.54
C LEU A 84 18.48 0.72 -1.31
N ILE A 85 18.36 1.99 -1.67
CA ILE A 85 19.40 2.73 -2.43
C ILE A 85 20.81 2.53 -1.86
N PRO A 86 21.11 2.83 -0.58
CA PRO A 86 22.47 2.73 -0.05
C PRO A 86 23.01 1.29 0.08
N VAL A 87 22.17 0.27 -0.15
CA VAL A 87 22.59 -1.14 -0.17
C VAL A 87 23.01 -1.57 -1.59
N LEU A 88 22.55 -0.85 -2.61
CA LEU A 88 22.76 -1.17 -4.03
C LEU A 88 23.89 -0.37 -4.67
N VAL A 89 24.31 0.74 -4.05
CA VAL A 89 25.41 1.62 -4.50
C VAL A 89 26.50 1.70 -3.45
#